data_AF-T1CLH6-F1
#
_entry.id   AF-T1CLH6-F1
#
_cell.length_a   1.000
_cell.length_b   1.000
_cell.length_c   1.000
_cell.angle_alpha   90.00
_cell.angle_beta   90.00
_cell.angle_gamma   90.00
#
_symmetry.space_group_name_H-M   'P 1'
#
loop_
_entity.id
_entity.type
_entity.pdbx_description
1 polymer ?
#
loop_
_entity_poly.entity_id
_entity_poly.type
_entity_poly.pdbx_seq_one_letter_code
_entity_poly.pdbx_strand_id
1 'polypeptide(L)' 'HSVTVTGGVITVAYGGPKANSKIPASATLSLSPVQGSGSITWTCKPGSGLSLQYLPASCR' A
#
# COMPACT_ATOMS: atom_id res chain seq x y z
N HIS A 1 4.34 -0.54 -12.13
CA HIS A 1 3.39 -1.33 -11.33
C HIS A 1 4.06 -2.64 -10.94
N SER A 2 4.15 -2.92 -9.65
CA SER A 2 4.81 -4.13 -9.12
C SER A 2 4.33 -4.39 -7.69
N VAL A 3 4.56 -5.61 -7.21
CA VAL A 3 4.37 -5.99 -5.81
C VAL A 3 5.68 -6.56 -5.30
N THR A 4 6.14 -6.08 -4.16
CA THR A 4 7.40 -6.49 -3.53
C THR A 4 7.16 -6.87 -2.09
N VAL A 5 7.94 -7.81 -1.58
CA VAL A 5 7.87 -8.26 -0.18
C VAL A 5 9.25 -8.15 0.44
N THR A 6 9.35 -7.44 1.57
CA THR A 6 10.61 -7.28 2.29
C THR A 6 10.32 -7.23 3.79
N GLY A 7 10.97 -8.10 4.56
CA GLY A 7 10.75 -8.18 6.02
C GLY A 7 9.29 -8.45 6.42
N GLY A 8 8.52 -9.17 5.58
CA GLY A 8 7.10 -9.44 5.81
C GLY A 8 6.15 -8.30 5.40
N VAL A 9 6.67 -7.13 5.02
CA VAL A 9 5.88 -6.01 4.51
C VAL A 9 5.68 -6.16 3.01
N ILE A 10 4.43 -6.06 2.57
CA ILE A 10 4.06 -6.04 1.15
C ILE A 10 3.99 -4.58 0.71
N THR A 11 4.73 -4.21 -0.33
CA THR A 11 4.68 -2.89 -0.95
C THR A 11 4.17 -3.00 -2.38
N VAL A 12 3.08 -2.28 -2.66
CA VAL A 12 2.45 -2.20 -3.98
C VAL A 12 2.84 -0.87 -4.61
N ALA A 13 3.45 -0.90 -5.80
CA ALA A 13 3.76 0.29 -6.58
C ALA A 13 2.69 0.52 -7.67
N TYR A 14 2.18 1.75 -7.74
CA TYR A 14 1.22 2.20 -8.76
C TYR A 14 1.94 2.52 -10.08
N GLY A 15 1.33 3.36 -10.93
CA GLY A 15 1.96 3.85 -12.16
C GLY A 15 1.86 2.94 -13.38
N GLY A 16 0.84 2.10 -13.47
CA GLY A 16 0.50 1.45 -14.75
C GLY A 16 -0.06 2.45 -15.76
N PRO A 17 -0.07 2.13 -17.07
CA PRO A 17 -0.51 3.05 -18.13
C PRO A 17 -1.98 3.47 -18.03
N LYS A 18 -2.79 2.75 -17.24
CA LYS A 18 -4.21 3.03 -16.99
C LYS A 18 -4.47 3.59 -15.59
N ALA A 19 -3.43 3.89 -14.81
CA ALA A 19 -3.61 4.48 -13.49
C ALA A 19 -4.17 5.91 -13.63
N ASN A 20 -4.91 6.36 -12.63
CA ASN A 20 -5.38 7.74 -12.57
C ASN A 20 -4.16 8.67 -12.65
N SER A 21 -4.17 9.62 -13.58
CA SER A 21 -3.05 10.55 -13.82
C SER A 21 -2.70 11.43 -12.61
N LYS A 22 -3.62 11.56 -11.63
CA LYS A 22 -3.37 12.27 -10.37
C LYS A 22 -2.61 11.44 -9.33
N ILE A 23 -2.44 10.14 -9.57
CA ILE A 23 -1.63 9.26 -8.71
C ILE A 23 -0.24 9.16 -9.35
N PRO A 24 0.83 9.64 -8.68
CA PRO A 24 2.18 9.55 -9.21
C PRO A 24 2.56 8.12 -9.59
N ALA A 25 3.36 7.96 -10.64
CA ALA A 25 3.81 6.64 -11.06
C ALA A 25 4.70 5.95 -10.02
N SER A 26 5.35 6.74 -9.17
CA SER A 26 6.15 6.28 -8.01
C SER A 26 5.33 6.05 -6.74
N ALA A 27 4.01 6.30 -6.77
CA ALA A 27 3.20 6.16 -5.58
C ALA A 27 3.16 4.71 -5.11
N THR A 28 3.14 4.49 -3.79
CA THR A 28 3.07 3.15 -3.19
C THR A 28 2.03 3.03 -2.10
N LEU A 29 1.62 1.79 -1.84
CA LEU A 29 0.79 1.37 -0.71
C LEU A 29 1.55 0.27 0.05
N SER A 30 1.47 0.29 1.38
CA SER A 30 2.11 -0.72 2.23
C SER A 30 1.07 -1.51 3.01
N LEU A 31 1.22 -2.84 3.02
CA LEU A 31 0.50 -3.74 3.90
C LEU A 31 1.50 -4.43 4.83
N SER A 32 1.28 -4.30 6.13
CA SER A 32 2.17 -4.86 7.15
C SER A 32 1.41 -5.80 8.08
N PRO A 33 1.93 -7.00 8.36
CA PRO A 33 1.36 -7.89 9.34
C PRO A 33 1.64 -7.35 10.75
N VAL A 34 0.67 -7.50 11.63
CA VAL A 34 0.77 -7.23 13.07
C VAL A 34 0.40 -8.52 13.80
N GLN A 35 1.39 -9.09 14.47
CA GLN A 35 1.25 -10.33 15.22
C GLN A 35 0.40 -10.09 16.48
N GLY A 36 -0.70 -10.84 16.60
CA GLY A 36 -1.49 -10.94 17.83
C GLY A 36 -1.30 -12.29 18.52
N SER A 37 -2.09 -12.56 19.56
CA SER A 37 -2.12 -13.86 20.24
C SER A 37 -2.94 -14.87 19.43
N GLY A 38 -2.28 -15.69 18.62
CA GLY A 38 -2.92 -16.76 17.84
C GLY A 38 -3.48 -16.32 16.48
N SER A 39 -3.28 -15.07 16.07
CA SER A 39 -3.68 -14.57 14.75
C SER A 39 -2.72 -13.49 14.25
N ILE A 40 -2.74 -13.25 12.94
CA ILE A 40 -2.07 -12.11 12.32
C ILE A 40 -3.16 -11.15 11.82
N THR A 41 -3.10 -9.91 12.28
CA THR A 41 -3.91 -8.82 11.73
C THR A 41 -3.09 -8.08 10.69
N TRP A 42 -3.75 -7.44 9.72
CA TRP A 42 -3.07 -6.69 8.67
C TRP A 42 -3.39 -5.22 8.78
N THR A 43 -2.35 -4.38 8.70
CA THR A 43 -2.49 -2.93 8.66
C THR A 43 -2.16 -2.46 7.26
N CYS A 44 -3.00 -1.60 6.70
CA CYS A 44 -2.81 -0.97 5.41
C CYS A 44 -2.53 0.52 5.62
N LYS A 45 -1.48 1.05 4.98
CA LYS A 45 -1.08 2.46 5.10
C LYS A 45 -0.64 3.04 3.76
N PRO A 46 -0.77 4.36 3.56
CA PRO A 46 -0.06 5.04 2.48
C PRO A 46 1.43 4.69 2.52
N GLY A 47 1.98 4.36 1.37
CA GLY A 47 3.43 4.37 1.17
C GLY A 47 3.89 5.78 0.80
N SER A 48 4.74 5.88 -0.22
CA SER A 48 5.24 7.18 -0.71
C SER A 48 4.30 7.75 -1.76
N GLY A 49 4.14 9.08 -1.79
CA GLY A 49 3.51 9.81 -2.91
C GLY A 49 2.01 9.57 -3.13
N LEU A 50 1.33 8.82 -2.27
CA LEU A 50 -0.10 8.53 -2.38
C LEU A 50 -0.92 9.36 -1.39
N SER A 51 -1.70 10.33 -1.89
CA SER A 51 -2.58 11.14 -1.03
C SER A 51 -3.72 10.30 -0.42
N LEU A 52 -4.07 10.58 0.84
CA LEU A 52 -5.12 9.89 1.61
C LEU A 52 -6.48 9.90 0.91
N GLN A 53 -6.76 10.92 0.09
CA GLN A 53 -8.02 11.01 -0.67
C GLN A 53 -8.18 9.88 -1.69
N TYR A 54 -7.08 9.27 -2.14
CA TYR A 54 -7.06 8.14 -3.07
C TYR A 54 -7.09 6.79 -2.35
N LEU A 55 -7.16 6.80 -1.02
CA LEU A 55 -7.19 5.59 -0.21
C LEU A 55 -8.62 5.27 0.27
N PRO A 56 -9.00 3.98 0.24
CA PRO A 56 -10.15 3.49 1.00
C PRO A 56 -9.99 3.81 2.49
N ALA A 57 -11.11 3.93 3.20
CA ALA A 57 -11.09 4.22 4.64
C ALA A 57 -10.31 3.18 5.45
N SER A 58 -10.28 1.92 5.02
CA SER A 58 -9.51 0.83 5.65
C SER A 58 -7.99 0.91 5.47
N CYS A 59 -7.50 1.86 4.67
CA CYS A 59 -6.09 2.03 4.33
C CYS A 59 -5.57 3.45 4.63
N ARG A 60 -6.34 4.25 5.39
CA ARG A 60 -5.94 5.59 5.84
C ARG A 60 -5.28 5.52 7.21
#